data_AF-X0UMT0-F1
#
_entry.id   AF-X0UMT0-F1
#
_cell.length_a   1.000
_cell.length_b   1.000
_cell.length_c   1.000
_cell.angle_alpha   90.00
_cell.angle_beta   90.00
_cell.angle_gamma   90.00
#
_symmetry.space_group_name_H-M   'P 1'
#
loop_
_entity.id
_entity.type
_entity.pdbx_description
1 polymer ?
#
loop_
_entity_poly.entity_id
_entity_poly.type
_entity_poly.pdbx_seq_one_letter_code
_entity_poly.pdbx_strand_id
1 'polypeptide(L)'
;DSSGDLHYAKQLGDKFGKDLCVLTGNDRLLSNALNHHASGCITAMANLISPDLRSLWDAFNSDKSTDSIQTRIDDVREISELFPPFPPLIKYLLHQFFEFPLWPVCPPLEDLPQDSADRVSTMINLA
;
A
#
# COMPACT_ATOMS: atom_id res chain seq x y z
N ASP A 1 7.69 9.11 4.64
CA ASP A 1 8.87 8.25 4.58
C ASP A 1 8.57 7.03 3.72
N SER A 2 9.13 6.95 2.52
CA SER A 2 8.91 5.83 1.59
C SER A 2 10.08 4.84 1.56
N SER A 3 10.98 4.88 2.55
CA SER A 3 12.17 4.02 2.60
C SER A 3 11.85 2.53 2.73
N GLY A 4 10.71 2.18 3.34
CA GLY A 4 10.39 0.80 3.71
C GLY A 4 11.18 0.28 4.90
N ASP A 5 11.95 1.14 5.59
CA ASP A 5 12.69 0.78 6.79
C ASP A 5 11.79 0.93 8.03
N LEU A 6 11.53 -0.19 8.70
CA LEU A 6 10.71 -0.22 9.92
C LEU A 6 11.30 0.60 11.06
N HIS A 7 12.62 0.54 11.27
CA HIS A 7 13.28 1.26 12.36
C HIS A 7 13.18 2.77 12.12
N TYR A 8 13.43 3.22 10.88
CA TYR A 8 13.34 4.63 10.53
C TYR A 8 11.90 5.15 10.61
N ALA A 9 10.92 4.38 10.13
CA ALA A 9 9.50 4.75 10.21
C ALA A 9 9.06 4.97 11.68
N LYS A 10 9.49 4.08 12.59
CA LYS A 10 9.25 4.22 14.03
C LYS A 10 9.94 5.46 14.61
N GLN A 11 11.22 5.63 14.30
CA GLN A 11 12.02 6.74 14.81
C GLN A 11 11.42 8.11 14.44
N LEU A 12 10.90 8.27 13.22
CA LEU A 12 10.26 9.51 12.80
C LEU A 12 9.01 9.82 13.63
N GLY A 13 8.13 8.83 13.80
CA GLY A 13 6.92 9.00 14.59
C GLY A 13 7.23 9.26 16.08
N ASP A 14 8.13 8.49 16.68
CA ASP A 14 8.54 8.66 18.08
C ASP A 14 9.18 10.03 18.32
N LYS A 15 9.97 10.52 17.36
CA LYS A 15 10.69 11.79 17.48
C LYS A 15 9.79 13.00 17.35
N PHE A 16 8.87 12.98 16.39
CA PHE A 16 8.07 14.16 16.05
C PHE A 16 6.67 14.13 16.65
N GLY A 17 6.10 12.96 16.90
CA GLY A 17 4.75 12.80 17.45
C GLY A 17 3.72 13.70 16.76
N LYS A 18 3.17 14.66 17.51
CA LYS A 18 2.17 15.62 17.01
C LYS A 18 2.76 16.88 16.39
N ASP A 19 4.07 17.11 16.51
CA ASP A 19 4.75 18.32 16.04
C ASP A 19 4.95 18.31 14.52
N LEU A 20 4.90 17.13 13.89
CA LEU A 20 4.97 16.97 12.44
C LEU A 20 4.01 15.88 11.97
N CYS A 21 3.32 16.13 10.86
CA CYS A 21 2.52 15.11 10.18
C CYS A 21 3.44 14.10 9.48
N VAL A 22 3.86 13.07 10.22
CA VAL A 22 4.69 11.98 9.70
C VAL A 22 3.81 10.95 9.01
N LEU A 23 4.06 10.67 7.73
CA LEU A 23 3.29 9.69 6.95
C LEU A 23 4.23 8.60 6.44
N THR A 24 3.91 7.32 6.66
CA THR A 24 4.64 6.21 6.04
C THR A 24 4.24 6.06 4.57
N GLY A 25 5.23 5.80 3.72
CA GLY A 25 5.09 5.56 2.29
C GLY A 25 4.95 4.08 1.94
N ASN A 26 5.05 3.20 2.94
CA ASN A 26 4.94 1.76 2.78
C ASN A 26 3.80 1.24 3.66
N ASP A 27 2.73 0.77 3.02
CA ASP A 27 1.52 0.21 3.63
C ASP A 27 1.79 -1.00 4.53
N ARG A 28 2.86 -1.78 4.29
CA ARG A 28 3.31 -2.86 5.18
C ARG A 28 3.67 -2.40 6.59
N LEU A 29 3.98 -1.10 6.72
CA LEU A 29 4.43 -0.51 7.98
C LEU A 29 3.33 0.29 8.66
N LEU A 30 2.09 0.32 8.15
CA LEU A 30 1.05 1.23 8.63
C LEU A 30 0.72 1.04 10.11
N SER A 31 0.41 -0.18 10.55
CA SER A 31 0.14 -0.46 11.97
C SER A 31 1.34 -0.10 12.85
N ASN A 32 2.56 -0.42 12.42
CA ASN A 32 3.76 -0.09 13.17
C ASN A 32 3.97 1.43 13.27
N ALA A 33 3.79 2.16 12.17
CA ALA A 33 3.96 3.61 12.16
C ALA A 33 2.92 4.30 13.06
N LEU A 34 1.65 3.87 13.02
CA LEU A 34 0.59 4.42 13.88
C LEU A 34 0.86 4.19 15.37
N ASN A 35 1.30 2.99 15.74
CA ASN A 35 1.69 2.66 17.12
C ASN A 35 2.86 3.53 17.63
N HIS A 36 3.64 4.11 16.71
CA HIS A 36 4.73 5.02 16.99
C HIS A 36 4.36 6.47 16.63
N HIS A 37 3.09 6.85 16.71
CA HIS A 37 2.62 8.24 16.56
C HIS A 37 2.76 8.86 15.16
N ALA A 38 2.97 8.07 14.11
CA ALA A 38 2.78 8.56 12.75
C ALA A 38 1.31 8.97 12.52
N SER A 39 1.10 9.91 11.62
CA SER A 39 -0.21 10.48 11.30
C SER A 39 -1.00 9.67 10.25
N GLY A 40 -0.39 8.64 9.65
CA GLY A 40 -1.04 7.81 8.63
C GLY A 40 -0.08 7.31 7.55
N CYS A 41 -0.64 7.04 6.36
CA CYS A 41 0.09 6.49 5.22
C CYS A 41 -0.29 7.19 3.90
N ILE A 42 0.71 7.39 3.03
CA ILE A 42 0.53 7.73 1.62
C ILE A 42 1.15 6.58 0.81
N THR A 43 0.32 5.74 0.20
CA THR A 43 0.78 4.61 -0.62
C THR A 43 0.09 4.59 -1.97
N ALA A 44 0.79 4.09 -2.99
CA ALA A 44 0.19 3.81 -4.29
C ALA A 44 -0.92 2.73 -4.18
N MET A 45 -0.77 1.79 -3.25
CA MET A 45 -1.74 0.72 -3.00
C MET A 45 -3.10 1.24 -2.54
N ALA A 46 -3.20 2.46 -2.02
CA ALA A 46 -4.48 3.05 -1.63
C ALA A 46 -5.46 3.21 -2.81
N ASN A 47 -4.97 3.21 -4.05
CA ASN A 47 -5.85 3.18 -5.22
C ASN A 47 -6.60 1.84 -5.38
N LEU A 48 -6.09 0.77 -4.77
CA LEU A 48 -6.62 -0.60 -4.89
C LEU A 48 -7.25 -1.10 -3.60
N ILE A 49 -6.61 -0.82 -2.45
CA ILE A 49 -6.96 -1.38 -1.14
C ILE A 49 -7.33 -0.29 -0.12
N SER A 50 -7.88 0.85 -0.57
CA SER A 50 -8.37 1.88 0.36
C SER A 50 -9.34 1.35 1.43
N PRO A 51 -10.25 0.38 1.17
CA PRO A 51 -11.12 -0.15 2.21
C PRO A 51 -10.35 -0.87 3.33
N ASP A 52 -9.31 -1.63 2.99
CA ASP A 52 -8.47 -2.34 3.97
C ASP A 52 -7.66 -1.33 4.80
N LEU A 53 -7.02 -0.36 4.15
CA LEU A 53 -6.29 0.72 4.83
C LEU A 53 -7.19 1.54 5.75
N ARG A 54 -8.43 1.82 5.30
CA ARG A 54 -9.42 2.53 6.11
C ARG A 54 -9.87 1.68 7.29
N SER A 55 -10.09 0.39 7.09
CA SER A 55 -10.47 -0.54 8.16
C SER A 55 -9.39 -0.63 9.22
N LEU A 56 -8.12 -0.67 8.82
CA LEU A 56 -6.97 -0.64 9.74
C LEU A 56 -6.96 0.67 10.55
N TRP A 57 -7.14 1.80 9.88
CA TRP A 57 -7.22 3.12 10.55
C TRP A 57 -8.36 3.19 11.58
N ASP A 58 -9.56 2.71 11.23
CA ASP A 58 -10.70 2.73 12.14
C ASP A 58 -10.51 1.76 13.32
N ALA A 59 -9.93 0.58 13.07
CA ALA A 59 -9.59 -0.39 14.11
C ALA A 59 -8.55 0.20 15.08
N PHE A 60 -7.49 0.82 14.57
CA PHE A 60 -6.48 1.49 15.39
C PHE A 60 -7.09 2.58 16.27
N ASN A 61 -7.91 3.49 15.72
CA ASN A 61 -8.54 4.56 16.49
C ASN A 61 -9.61 4.08 17.49
N SER A 62 -10.07 2.84 17.35
CA SER A 62 -11.01 2.20 18.26
C SER A 62 -10.33 1.27 19.26
N ASP A 63 -8.99 1.32 19.37
CA ASP A 63 -8.17 0.43 20.20
C ASP A 63 -8.43 -1.08 19.93
N LYS A 64 -8.77 -1.44 18.69
CA LYS A 64 -8.95 -2.82 18.25
C LYS A 64 -7.67 -3.35 17.62
N SER A 65 -7.49 -4.68 17.63
CA SER A 65 -6.37 -5.31 16.92
C SER A 65 -6.43 -4.99 15.43
N THR A 66 -5.26 -4.71 14.86
CA THR A 66 -5.06 -4.46 13.43
C THR A 66 -4.39 -5.63 12.72
N ASP A 67 -4.04 -6.70 13.44
CA ASP A 67 -3.12 -7.74 12.96
C ASP A 67 -3.63 -8.43 11.69
N SER A 68 -4.89 -8.88 11.70
CA SER A 68 -5.49 -9.56 10.53
C SER A 68 -5.65 -8.63 9.32
N ILE A 69 -5.90 -7.34 9.56
CA ILE A 69 -6.06 -6.35 8.50
C ILE A 69 -4.69 -6.02 7.89
N GLN A 70 -3.67 -5.85 8.73
CA GLN A 70 -2.28 -5.65 8.29
C GLN A 70 -1.77 -6.89 7.53
N THR A 71 -2.08 -8.12 7.97
CA THR A 71 -1.75 -9.33 7.21
C THR A 71 -2.35 -9.30 5.81
N ARG A 72 -3.63 -8.95 5.66
CA ARG A 72 -4.26 -8.83 4.33
C ARG A 72 -3.56 -7.78 3.46
N ILE A 73 -3.22 -6.62 4.03
CA ILE A 73 -2.48 -5.56 3.33
C ILE A 73 -1.12 -6.09 2.87
N ASP A 74 -0.40 -6.77 3.76
CA ASP A 74 0.92 -7.35 3.50
C ASP A 74 0.85 -8.39 2.38
N ASP A 75 -0.15 -9.28 2.39
CA ASP A 75 -0.35 -10.32 1.37
C ASP A 75 -0.53 -9.71 -0.03
N VAL A 76 -1.43 -8.73 -0.16
CA VAL A 76 -1.67 -8.05 -1.45
C VAL A 76 -0.41 -7.32 -1.91
N ARG A 77 0.30 -6.67 -0.98
CA ARG A 77 1.54 -5.95 -1.29
C ARG A 77 2.66 -6.90 -1.72
N GLU A 78 2.83 -8.02 -1.04
CA GLU A 78 3.85 -9.02 -1.35
C GLU A 78 3.62 -9.63 -2.72
N ILE A 79 2.38 -9.98 -3.06
CA ILE A 79 2.04 -10.45 -4.41
C ILE A 79 2.35 -9.37 -5.45
N SER A 80 2.01 -8.10 -5.18
CA SER A 80 2.27 -6.99 -6.11
C SER A 80 3.77 -6.78 -6.36
N GLU A 81 4.61 -6.98 -5.36
CA GLU A 81 6.07 -6.83 -5.46
C GLU A 81 6.73 -7.89 -6.37
N LEU A 82 6.05 -9.01 -6.64
CA LEU A 82 6.53 -10.03 -7.58
C LEU A 82 6.44 -9.60 -9.05
N PHE A 83 5.71 -8.52 -9.36
CA PHE A 83 5.40 -8.10 -10.74
C PHE A 83 5.80 -6.64 -11.02
N PRO A 84 7.10 -6.31 -11.02
CA PRO A 84 7.56 -4.99 -11.44
C PRO A 84 7.28 -4.76 -12.95
N PRO A 85 7.11 -3.49 -13.39
CA PRO A 85 7.20 -2.26 -12.62
C PRO A 85 5.89 -1.88 -11.91
N PHE A 86 5.98 -1.24 -10.74
CA PHE A 86 4.82 -0.93 -9.90
C PHE A 86 3.82 0.06 -10.53
N PRO A 87 4.23 1.17 -11.19
CA PRO A 87 3.28 2.11 -11.79
C PRO A 87 2.33 1.51 -12.86
N PRO A 88 2.80 0.79 -13.89
CA PRO A 88 1.90 0.14 -14.85
C PRO A 88 1.10 -1.00 -14.20
N LEU A 89 1.63 -1.67 -13.18
CA LEU A 89 0.88 -2.68 -12.41
C LEU A 89 -0.37 -2.07 -11.74
N ILE A 90 -0.21 -0.96 -10.99
CA ILE A 90 -1.35 -0.31 -10.33
C ILE A 90 -2.39 0.14 -11.36
N LYS A 91 -1.96 0.72 -12.49
CA LYS A 91 -2.87 1.12 -13.58
C LYS A 91 -3.62 -0.08 -14.18
N TYR A 92 -2.92 -1.18 -14.38
CA TYR A 92 -3.52 -2.42 -14.88
C TYR A 92 -4.55 -2.98 -13.88
N LEU A 93 -4.23 -3.07 -12.60
CA LEU A 93 -5.16 -3.57 -11.58
C LEU A 93 -6.38 -2.64 -11.41
N LEU A 94 -6.20 -1.33 -11.52
CA LEU A 94 -7.33 -0.37 -11.57
C LEU A 94 -8.26 -0.65 -12.74
N HIS A 95 -7.68 -0.91 -13.92
CA HIS A 95 -8.46 -1.29 -15.10
C HIS A 95 -9.19 -2.62 -14.90
N GLN A 96 -8.51 -3.65 -14.40
CA GLN A 96 -9.07 -4.99 -14.24
C GLN A 96 -10.19 -5.07 -13.20
N PHE A 97 -10.02 -4.45 -12.04
CA PHE A 97 -10.91 -4.64 -10.90
C PHE A 97 -11.95 -3.52 -10.73
N PHE A 98 -11.74 -2.35 -11.32
CA PHE A 98 -12.56 -1.17 -11.08
C PHE A 98 -13.04 -0.48 -12.37
N GLU A 99 -12.94 -1.15 -13.51
CA GLU A 99 -13.46 -0.69 -14.82
C GLU A 99 -12.90 0.66 -15.29
N PHE A 100 -11.75 1.11 -14.76
CA PHE A 100 -11.08 2.30 -15.28
C PHE A 100 -10.49 2.03 -16.67
N PRO A 101 -10.29 3.07 -17.51
CA PRO A 101 -9.51 2.91 -18.73
C PRO A 101 -8.08 2.44 -18.44
N LEU A 102 -7.54 1.56 -19.28
CA LEU A 102 -6.13 1.19 -19.21
C LEU A 102 -5.27 2.34 -19.76
N TRP A 103 -4.79 3.21 -18.86
CA TRP A 103 -3.93 4.32 -19.24
C TRP A 103 -2.48 3.87 -19.48
N PRO A 104 -1.83 4.34 -20.57
CA PRO A 104 -0.43 4.05 -20.79
C PRO A 104 0.45 4.74 -19.75
N VAL A 105 1.67 4.23 -19.54
CA VAL A 105 2.71 4.97 -18.83
C VAL A 105 3.45 5.91 -19.78
N CYS A 106 4.18 6.88 -19.20
CA CYS A 106 5.02 7.79 -19.98
C CYS A 106 6.48 7.34 -19.90
N PRO A 107 7.27 7.49 -21.00
CA PRO A 107 8.71 7.25 -20.94
C PRO A 107 9.39 7.99 -19.78
N PRO A 108 10.36 7.38 -19.08
CA PRO A 108 11.06 6.13 -19.43
C PRO A 108 10.41 4.87 -18.86
N LEU A 109 9.18 4.94 -18.34
CA LEU A 109 8.49 3.75 -17.85
C LEU A 109 8.04 2.87 -19.02
N GLU A 110 8.18 1.56 -18.84
CA GLU A 110 7.70 0.53 -19.77
C GLU A 110 6.35 -0.01 -19.29
N ASP A 111 5.57 -0.54 -20.23
CA ASP A 111 4.29 -1.18 -19.93
C ASP A 111 4.49 -2.47 -19.12
N LEU A 112 3.43 -2.91 -18.43
CA LEU A 112 3.45 -4.18 -17.71
C LEU A 112 3.53 -5.35 -18.72
N PRO A 113 4.48 -6.29 -18.60
CA PRO A 113 4.52 -7.46 -19.46
C PRO A 113 3.23 -8.29 -19.37
N GLN A 114 2.69 -8.73 -20.50
CA GLN A 114 1.41 -9.45 -20.54
C GLN A 114 1.39 -10.69 -19.63
N ASP A 115 2.46 -11.49 -19.62
CA ASP A 115 2.59 -12.65 -18.73
C ASP A 115 2.50 -12.28 -17.25
N SER A 116 2.98 -11.09 -16.86
CA SER A 116 2.87 -10.58 -15.50
C SER A 116 1.44 -10.15 -15.19
N ALA A 117 0.79 -9.47 -16.15
CA ALA A 117 -0.59 -9.03 -16.07
C ALA A 117 -1.57 -10.20 -15.86
N ASP A 118 -1.43 -11.26 -16.63
CA ASP A 118 -2.27 -12.45 -16.53
C ASP A 118 -2.08 -13.16 -15.19
N ARG A 119 -0.82 -13.31 -14.74
CA ARG A 119 -0.50 -13.99 -13.48
C ARG A 119 -1.00 -13.21 -12.27
N VAL A 120 -0.76 -11.89 -12.21
CA VAL A 120 -1.14 -11.09 -11.04
C VAL A 120 -2.65 -11.04 -10.83
N SER A 121 -3.43 -10.98 -11.92
CA SER A 121 -4.91 -10.99 -11.88
C SER A 121 -5.48 -12.26 -11.26
N THR A 122 -4.75 -13.39 -11.33
CA THR A 122 -5.17 -14.65 -10.71
C THR A 122 -4.74 -14.78 -9.24
N MET A 123 -3.71 -14.02 -8.83
CA MET A 123 -3.13 -14.12 -7.50
C MET A 123 -3.71 -13.10 -6.52
N ILE A 124 -4.04 -11.90 -7.00
CA ILE A 124 -4.66 -10.85 -6.18
C ILE A 124 -6.17 -10.96 -6.28
N ASN A 125 -6.83 -11.04 -5.12
CA ASN A 125 -8.28 -10.86 -5.02
C ASN A 125 -8.59 -9.57 -4.26
N LEU A 126 -9.10 -8.55 -4.97
CA LEU A 126 -9.52 -7.27 -4.40
C LEU A 126 -11.02 -7.23 -4.05
N ALA A 127 -11.75 -8.32 -4.28
CA ALA A 127 -13.16 -8.46 -3.93
C ALA A 127 -13.37 -8.82 -2.45
#